data_AF-K9WJB4-F1
#
_entry.id   AF-K9WJB4-F1
#
_cell.length_a   1.000
_cell.length_b   1.000
_cell.length_c   1.000
_cell.angle_alpha   90.00
_cell.angle_beta   90.00
_cell.angle_gamma   90.00
#
_symmetry.space_group_name_H-M   'P 1'
#
loop_
_entity.id
_entity.type
_entity.pdbx_description
1 polymer ?
#
loop_
_entity_poly.entity_id
_entity_poly.type
_entity_poly.pdbx_seq_one_letter_code
_entity_poly.pdbx_strand_id
1 'polypeptide(L)'
;MTNTASAQTGNFWGVDITAPHPRQDTDLLSQLNFIPGLKEILLLRQVHALEHATVWVLGERGVGNMGYSTASQPLDNDSLGGLSTDQGFYLYGQLNLADIRKAVPLALQRLTSGEWDLAVHPRCGTNLSVGMFLTAGLALGAHILLPRGPIEQFLGLSLAAVTATQLTPDVGSLVQRYLTTSIPFNLAIEDITATSDIWGRSAYFVQARWKE
;
A
#
# COMPACT_ATOMS: atom_id res chain seq x y z
N MET A 1 -30.29 13.05 22.74
CA MET A 1 -30.89 12.44 21.53
C MET A 1 -29.86 12.54 20.43
N THR A 2 -29.10 11.48 20.23
CA THR A 2 -27.97 11.38 19.29
C THR A 2 -28.48 10.70 18.01
N ASN A 3 -28.56 11.46 16.92
CA ASN A 3 -28.79 10.91 15.59
C ASN A 3 -27.43 10.57 14.97
N THR A 4 -27.07 9.30 14.97
CA THR A 4 -25.95 8.77 14.19
C THR A 4 -26.47 8.53 12.78
N ALA A 5 -26.20 9.47 11.87
CA ALA A 5 -26.45 9.26 10.46
C ALA A 5 -25.41 8.26 9.93
N SER A 6 -25.84 7.03 9.70
CA SER A 6 -25.13 6.06 8.87
C SER A 6 -25.09 6.62 7.45
N ALA A 7 -23.92 7.09 7.02
CA ALA A 7 -23.69 7.44 5.63
C ALA A 7 -23.59 6.13 4.82
N GLN A 8 -24.71 5.70 4.24
CA GLN A 8 -24.71 4.72 3.17
C GLN A 8 -24.09 5.36 1.92
N THR A 9 -22.80 5.18 1.73
CA THR A 9 -22.10 5.53 0.49
C THR A 9 -21.46 4.26 -0.07
N GLY A 10 -22.07 3.65 -1.09
CA GLY A 10 -21.51 2.44 -1.68
C GLY A 10 -22.23 1.86 -2.89
N ASN A 11 -23.04 2.62 -3.63
CA ASN A 11 -23.67 2.07 -4.84
C ASN A 11 -23.76 3.10 -5.97
N PHE A 12 -22.66 3.26 -6.70
CA PHE A 12 -22.69 3.88 -8.03
C PHE A 12 -22.63 2.72 -9.04
N TRP A 13 -23.77 2.41 -9.65
CA TRP A 13 -23.94 1.44 -10.76
C TRP A 13 -24.08 -0.07 -10.44
N GLY A 14 -24.53 -0.46 -9.24
CA GLY A 14 -24.84 -1.88 -8.97
C GLY A 14 -23.61 -2.79 -8.90
N VAL A 15 -22.41 -2.20 -8.86
CA VAL A 15 -21.16 -2.87 -8.53
C VAL A 15 -20.90 -2.57 -7.06
N ASP A 16 -20.91 -3.59 -6.21
CA ASP A 16 -20.48 -3.46 -4.83
C ASP A 16 -18.95 -3.34 -4.81
N ILE A 17 -18.48 -2.10 -5.01
CA ILE A 17 -17.06 -1.72 -4.99
C ILE A 17 -16.45 -1.79 -3.58
N THR A 18 -17.22 -2.19 -2.55
CA THR A 18 -16.79 -2.08 -1.16
C THR A 18 -16.12 -3.34 -0.61
N ALA A 19 -16.40 -4.52 -1.20
CA ALA A 19 -15.89 -5.81 -0.73
C ALA A 19 -15.09 -6.55 -1.83
N PRO A 20 -13.78 -6.80 -1.62
CA PRO A 20 -12.97 -7.65 -2.49
C PRO A 20 -13.58 -9.05 -2.68
N HIS A 21 -13.61 -9.54 -3.92
CA HIS A 21 -14.16 -10.85 -4.25
C HIS A 21 -13.06 -11.85 -4.68
N PRO A 22 -13.06 -13.11 -4.20
CA PRO A 22 -11.97 -14.06 -4.47
C PRO A 22 -11.67 -14.37 -5.95
N ARG A 23 -12.66 -14.20 -6.83
CA ARG A 23 -12.51 -14.48 -8.27
C ARG A 23 -12.28 -13.23 -9.12
N GLN A 24 -12.31 -12.05 -8.53
CA GLN A 24 -12.28 -10.78 -9.26
C GLN A 24 -11.09 -10.68 -10.22
N ASP A 25 -9.88 -10.96 -9.75
CA ASP A 25 -8.67 -10.82 -10.58
C ASP A 25 -8.54 -11.98 -11.60
N THR A 26 -8.97 -13.20 -11.26
CA THR A 26 -9.03 -14.33 -12.21
C THR A 26 -10.04 -14.07 -13.33
N ASP A 27 -11.23 -13.57 -12.99
CA ASP A 27 -12.28 -13.25 -13.96
C ASP A 27 -11.81 -12.13 -14.89
N LEU A 28 -11.17 -11.10 -14.35
CA LEU A 28 -10.60 -10.00 -15.13
C LEU A 28 -9.49 -10.48 -16.07
N LEU A 29 -8.61 -11.37 -15.63
CA LEU A 29 -7.60 -12.00 -16.50
C LEU A 29 -8.23 -12.84 -17.60
N SER A 30 -9.31 -13.58 -17.30
CA SER A 30 -9.97 -14.41 -18.30
C SER A 30 -10.61 -13.57 -19.42
N GLN A 31 -11.18 -12.41 -19.08
CA GLN A 31 -11.86 -11.51 -20.01
C GLN A 31 -10.89 -10.65 -20.82
N LEU A 32 -9.75 -10.27 -20.21
CA LEU A 32 -8.78 -9.34 -20.78
C LEU A 32 -7.41 -9.98 -21.03
N ASN A 33 -7.37 -11.29 -21.28
CA ASN A 33 -6.13 -12.04 -21.51
C ASN A 33 -5.29 -11.55 -22.70
N PHE A 34 -5.88 -10.73 -23.57
CA PHE A 34 -5.22 -10.12 -24.72
C PHE A 34 -4.38 -8.88 -24.35
N ILE A 35 -4.54 -8.30 -23.16
CA ILE A 35 -3.79 -7.13 -22.70
C ILE A 35 -2.41 -7.60 -22.19
N PRO A 36 -1.30 -7.24 -22.86
CA PRO A 36 0.03 -7.60 -22.40
C PRO A 36 0.34 -6.94 -21.04
N GLY A 37 0.95 -7.68 -20.12
CA GLY A 37 1.35 -7.15 -18.81
C GLY A 37 0.24 -7.15 -17.75
N LEU A 38 -1.00 -7.52 -18.10
CA LEU A 38 -2.12 -7.45 -17.16
C LEU A 38 -1.94 -8.38 -15.95
N LYS A 39 -1.45 -9.60 -16.18
CA LYS A 39 -1.20 -10.57 -15.12
C LYS A 39 -0.13 -10.08 -14.15
N GLU A 40 0.92 -9.48 -14.67
CA GLU A 40 2.02 -8.92 -13.91
C GLU A 40 1.56 -7.74 -13.04
N ILE A 41 0.68 -6.87 -13.58
CA ILE A 41 0.07 -5.77 -12.82
C ILE A 41 -0.82 -6.30 -11.68
N LEU A 42 -1.65 -7.31 -11.93
CA LEU A 42 -2.52 -7.89 -10.90
C LEU A 42 -1.72 -8.64 -9.83
N LEU A 43 -0.70 -9.39 -10.24
CA LEU A 43 0.27 -10.01 -9.33
C LEU A 43 0.92 -8.97 -8.44
N LEU A 44 1.47 -7.90 -9.02
CA LEU A 44 2.13 -6.83 -8.28
C LEU A 44 1.20 -6.22 -7.22
N ARG A 45 -0.07 -5.97 -7.55
CA ARG A 45 -1.05 -5.44 -6.59
C ARG A 45 -1.32 -6.38 -5.42
N GLN A 46 -1.46 -7.69 -5.69
CA GLN A 46 -1.67 -8.68 -4.63
C GLN A 46 -0.42 -8.85 -3.77
N VAL A 47 0.75 -8.85 -4.40
CA VAL A 47 2.05 -8.96 -3.72
C VAL A 47 2.29 -7.74 -2.82
N HIS A 48 1.93 -6.55 -3.28
CA HIS A 48 2.04 -5.30 -2.52
C HIS A 48 1.11 -5.29 -1.29
N ALA A 49 -0.12 -5.78 -1.42
CA ALA A 49 -0.99 -5.95 -0.25
C ALA A 49 -0.37 -6.90 0.79
N LEU A 50 0.19 -8.03 0.34
CA LEU A 50 0.81 -9.02 1.21
C LEU A 50 2.08 -8.50 1.89
N GLU A 51 2.86 -7.67 1.21
CA GLU A 51 4.02 -6.97 1.79
C GLU A 51 3.57 -6.05 2.94
N HIS A 52 2.59 -5.17 2.70
CA HIS A 52 2.03 -4.30 3.74
C HIS A 52 1.54 -5.10 4.95
N ALA A 53 0.76 -6.16 4.74
CA ALA A 53 0.24 -6.98 5.83
C ALA A 53 1.34 -7.72 6.58
N THR A 54 2.40 -8.15 5.88
CA THR A 54 3.55 -8.80 6.52
C THR A 54 4.29 -7.80 7.43
N VAL A 55 4.48 -6.56 6.98
CA VAL A 55 5.08 -5.49 7.79
C VAL A 55 4.22 -5.17 9.02
N TRP A 56 2.89 -5.09 8.88
CA TRP A 56 1.98 -4.96 10.03
C TRP A 56 2.14 -6.09 11.05
N VAL A 57 2.11 -7.35 10.58
CA VAL A 57 2.24 -8.54 11.45
C VAL A 57 3.61 -8.61 12.15
N LEU A 58 4.69 -8.20 11.48
CA LEU A 58 6.02 -8.13 12.08
C LEU A 58 6.08 -7.04 13.18
N GLY A 59 5.45 -5.90 12.94
CA GLY A 59 5.37 -4.79 13.89
C GLY A 59 4.59 -5.11 15.16
N GLU A 60 3.43 -5.75 15.01
CA GLU A 60 2.60 -6.19 16.15
C GLU A 60 3.36 -7.14 17.10
N ARG A 61 4.30 -7.92 16.55
CA ARG A 61 5.08 -8.90 17.31
C ARG A 61 6.30 -8.31 18.02
N GLY A 62 6.55 -7.00 17.88
CA GLY A 62 7.72 -6.35 18.48
C GLY A 62 9.05 -6.87 17.90
N VAL A 63 9.04 -7.35 16.65
CA VAL A 63 10.24 -7.81 15.93
C VAL A 63 11.02 -6.57 15.46
N GLY A 64 11.60 -5.89 16.45
CA GLY A 64 12.27 -4.61 16.36
C GLY A 64 12.56 -4.15 17.79
N ASN A 65 13.71 -4.56 18.34
CA ASN A 65 14.12 -4.08 19.67
C ASN A 65 14.27 -2.55 19.64
N MET A 66 13.35 -1.81 20.27
CA MET A 66 13.59 -0.85 21.38
C MET A 66 12.42 0.14 21.56
N GLY A 67 11.67 0.03 22.67
CA GLY A 67 11.23 1.19 23.47
C GLY A 67 9.82 1.79 23.27
N TYR A 68 8.96 1.52 24.25
CA TYR A 68 7.77 2.29 24.68
C TYR A 68 6.43 2.14 23.91
N SER A 69 5.58 1.26 24.45
CA SER A 69 4.13 1.30 24.30
C SER A 69 3.52 2.60 24.85
N THR A 70 2.64 3.23 24.07
CA THR A 70 1.35 3.75 24.55
C THR A 70 0.28 3.48 23.49
N ALA A 71 -0.93 3.16 23.92
CA ALA A 71 -2.05 2.60 23.16
C ALA A 71 -2.71 3.55 22.13
N SER A 72 -1.93 4.41 21.50
CA SER A 72 -2.38 5.38 20.49
C SER A 72 -1.24 5.85 19.56
N GLN A 73 -0.14 5.11 19.48
CA GLN A 73 0.99 5.40 18.59
C GLN A 73 1.09 4.34 17.48
N PRO A 74 1.39 4.71 16.23
CA PRO A 74 1.65 3.74 15.16
C PRO A 74 2.76 2.80 15.60
N LEU A 75 2.57 1.49 15.42
CA LEU A 75 3.55 0.45 15.71
C LEU A 75 4.93 0.85 15.14
N ASP A 76 5.99 0.80 15.97
CA ASP A 76 7.38 1.13 15.61
C ASP A 76 7.94 0.17 14.55
N ASN A 77 7.45 0.30 13.32
CA ASN A 77 7.93 -0.34 12.09
C ASN A 77 9.01 0.53 11.42
N ASP A 78 9.62 1.45 12.16
CA ASP A 78 10.41 2.54 11.59
C ASP A 78 11.65 2.08 10.82
N SER A 79 12.14 0.88 11.16
CA SER A 79 13.30 0.24 10.54
C SER A 79 12.97 -0.79 9.46
N LEU A 80 11.68 -1.10 9.24
CA LEU A 80 11.25 -2.08 8.26
C LEU A 80 10.88 -1.37 6.94
N GLY A 81 11.43 -1.87 5.85
CA GLY A 81 11.15 -1.41 4.49
C GLY A 81 10.73 -2.57 3.60
N GLY A 82 9.88 -2.28 2.63
CA GLY A 82 9.43 -3.25 1.64
C GLY A 82 9.64 -2.76 0.22
N LEU A 83 9.82 -3.70 -0.71
CA LEU A 83 9.81 -3.43 -2.15
C LEU A 83 9.12 -4.58 -2.88
N SER A 84 7.95 -4.31 -3.45
CA SER A 84 7.16 -5.30 -4.20
C SER A 84 7.56 -5.39 -5.67
N THR A 85 7.52 -6.59 -6.21
CA THR A 85 7.63 -6.92 -7.63
C THR A 85 6.47 -7.84 -8.02
N ASP A 86 6.35 -8.16 -9.31
CA ASP A 86 5.39 -9.13 -9.83
C ASP A 86 5.75 -10.59 -9.49
N GLN A 87 6.94 -10.84 -8.95
CA GLN A 87 7.45 -12.17 -8.56
C GLN A 87 7.50 -12.40 -7.04
N GLY A 88 7.17 -11.37 -6.25
CA GLY A 88 7.34 -11.40 -4.80
C GLY A 88 7.75 -10.05 -4.22
N PHE A 89 8.22 -10.02 -2.99
CA PHE A 89 8.63 -8.78 -2.35
C PHE A 89 9.89 -8.95 -1.51
N TYR A 90 10.66 -7.87 -1.44
CA TYR A 90 11.81 -7.76 -0.56
C TYR A 90 11.39 -7.14 0.75
N LEU A 91 11.94 -7.66 1.84
CA LEU A 91 11.88 -7.08 3.18
C LEU A 91 13.28 -6.66 3.61
N TYR A 92 13.39 -5.44 4.11
CA TYR A 92 14.60 -4.83 4.64
C TYR A 92 14.41 -4.49 6.11
N GLY A 93 15.50 -4.56 6.88
CA GLY A 93 15.51 -4.25 8.30
C GLY A 93 16.13 -5.37 9.13
N GLN A 94 16.19 -5.17 10.45
CA GLN A 94 16.78 -6.13 11.37
C GLN A 94 15.79 -7.25 11.69
N LEU A 95 15.60 -8.16 10.72
CA LEU A 95 14.65 -9.27 10.79
C LEU A 95 15.36 -10.62 10.88
N ASN A 96 14.72 -11.57 11.56
CA ASN A 96 15.11 -12.97 11.55
C ASN A 96 14.23 -13.75 10.54
N LEU A 97 14.85 -14.59 9.72
CA LEU A 97 14.15 -15.49 8.78
C LEU A 97 13.04 -16.31 9.46
N ALA A 98 13.24 -16.73 10.70
CA ALA A 98 12.24 -17.49 11.46
C ALA A 98 10.96 -16.68 11.72
N ASP A 99 11.07 -15.37 11.91
CA ASP A 99 9.93 -14.49 12.15
C ASP A 99 9.19 -14.21 10.85
N ILE A 100 9.92 -13.97 9.75
CA ILE A 100 9.35 -13.79 8.41
C ILE A 100 8.57 -15.04 7.99
N ARG A 101 9.14 -16.24 8.17
CA ARG A 101 8.49 -17.53 7.86
C ARG A 101 7.18 -17.73 8.63
N LYS A 102 7.00 -17.09 9.78
CA LYS A 102 5.73 -17.11 10.53
C LYS A 102 4.81 -15.96 10.14
N ALA A 103 5.36 -14.78 9.85
CA ALA A 103 4.60 -13.57 9.58
C ALA A 103 3.92 -13.59 8.21
N VAL A 104 4.63 -14.01 7.16
CA VAL A 104 4.11 -14.06 5.79
C VAL A 104 2.82 -14.91 5.67
N PRO A 105 2.78 -16.18 6.12
CA PRO A 105 1.56 -16.98 6.01
C PRO A 105 0.43 -16.44 6.91
N LEU A 106 0.76 -15.86 8.06
CA LEU A 106 -0.23 -15.22 8.93
C LEU A 106 -0.83 -13.96 8.25
N ALA A 107 -0.01 -13.11 7.64
CA ALA A 107 -0.44 -11.93 6.91
C ALA A 107 -1.36 -12.30 5.75
N LEU A 108 -0.98 -13.32 4.96
CA LEU A 108 -1.82 -13.86 3.89
C LEU A 108 -3.16 -14.36 4.41
N GLN A 109 -3.15 -15.12 5.51
CA GLN A 109 -4.36 -15.63 6.15
C GLN A 109 -5.26 -14.51 6.65
N ARG A 110 -4.73 -13.48 7.33
CA ARG A 110 -5.50 -12.34 7.86
C ARG A 110 -6.15 -11.52 6.75
N LEU A 111 -5.39 -11.18 5.71
CA LEU A 111 -5.90 -10.47 4.54
C LEU A 111 -7.05 -11.23 3.86
N THR A 112 -6.85 -12.51 3.60
CA THR A 112 -7.85 -13.34 2.93
C THR A 112 -9.05 -13.69 3.82
N SER A 113 -8.92 -13.56 5.15
CA SER A 113 -10.03 -13.72 6.11
C SER A 113 -10.82 -12.44 6.39
N GLY A 114 -10.49 -11.30 5.76
CA GLY A 114 -11.28 -10.08 5.86
C GLY A 114 -10.59 -8.89 6.54
N GLU A 115 -9.35 -9.03 7.01
CA GLU A 115 -8.59 -7.91 7.59
C GLU A 115 -7.96 -7.05 6.48
N TRP A 116 -8.79 -6.51 5.59
CA TRP A 116 -8.36 -5.82 4.37
C TRP A 116 -7.63 -4.51 4.61
N ASP A 117 -7.81 -3.89 5.79
CA ASP A 117 -7.08 -2.68 6.16
C ASP A 117 -5.56 -2.91 6.24
N LEU A 118 -5.13 -4.17 6.44
CA LEU A 118 -3.70 -4.56 6.40
C LEU A 118 -3.07 -4.35 5.01
N ALA A 119 -3.87 -4.24 3.94
CA ALA A 119 -3.37 -3.99 2.59
C ALA A 119 -2.95 -2.52 2.38
N VAL A 120 -3.16 -1.63 3.35
CA VAL A 120 -2.80 -0.21 3.27
C VAL A 120 -1.79 0.10 4.37
N HIS A 121 -0.73 0.84 4.02
CA HIS A 121 0.31 1.21 4.98
C HIS A 121 0.60 2.72 4.92
N PRO A 122 0.71 3.42 6.08
CA PRO A 122 0.90 4.87 6.11
C PRO A 122 2.25 5.33 5.53
N ARG A 123 3.26 4.45 5.54
CA ARG A 123 4.62 4.73 5.01
C ARG A 123 4.87 4.16 3.61
N CYS A 124 3.82 3.76 2.89
CA CYS A 124 3.95 3.27 1.52
C CYS A 124 4.49 4.37 0.59
N GLY A 125 5.40 4.02 -0.32
CA GLY A 125 5.93 4.94 -1.33
C GLY A 125 4.84 5.57 -2.22
N THR A 126 3.69 4.91 -2.38
CA THR A 126 2.51 5.46 -3.05
C THR A 126 2.07 6.80 -2.45
N ASN A 127 2.15 6.98 -1.13
CA ASN A 127 1.76 8.24 -0.47
C ASN A 127 2.69 9.39 -0.89
N LEU A 128 3.99 9.13 -1.02
CA LEU A 128 4.95 10.12 -1.50
C LEU A 128 4.63 10.52 -2.94
N SER A 129 4.41 9.55 -3.83
CA SER A 129 4.04 9.78 -5.23
C SER A 129 2.76 10.59 -5.37
N VAL A 130 1.73 10.25 -4.57
CA VAL A 130 0.46 11.00 -4.53
C VAL A 130 0.69 12.43 -4.04
N GLY A 131 1.47 12.64 -2.99
CA GLY A 131 1.77 13.98 -2.48
C GLY A 131 2.53 14.84 -3.49
N MET A 132 3.49 14.28 -4.21
CA MET A 132 4.19 14.97 -5.30
C MET A 132 3.23 15.34 -6.43
N PHE A 133 2.35 14.41 -6.84
CA PHE A 133 1.37 14.65 -7.89
C PHE A 133 0.38 15.76 -7.51
N LEU A 134 -0.18 15.71 -6.30
CA LEU A 134 -1.08 16.74 -5.78
C LEU A 134 -0.39 18.10 -5.70
N THR A 135 0.84 18.15 -5.17
CA THR A 135 1.61 19.38 -5.07
C THR A 135 1.85 19.98 -6.45
N ALA A 136 2.31 19.18 -7.41
CA ALA A 136 2.57 19.63 -8.78
C ALA A 136 1.29 20.13 -9.47
N GLY A 137 0.19 19.38 -9.35
CA GLY A 137 -1.10 19.75 -9.94
C GLY A 137 -1.66 21.05 -9.36
N LEU A 138 -1.64 21.20 -8.02
CA LEU A 138 -2.11 22.41 -7.34
C LEU A 138 -1.19 23.60 -7.63
N ALA A 139 0.13 23.40 -7.67
CA ALA A 139 1.09 24.46 -8.01
C ALA A 139 0.90 24.93 -9.45
N LEU A 140 0.68 24.02 -10.40
CA LEU A 140 0.36 24.36 -11.78
C LEU A 140 -0.95 25.13 -11.88
N GLY A 141 -1.98 24.69 -11.15
CA GLY A 141 -3.25 25.42 -11.04
C GLY A 141 -3.04 26.84 -10.51
N ALA A 142 -2.32 26.99 -9.40
CA ALA A 142 -1.98 28.29 -8.83
C ALA A 142 -1.22 29.17 -9.83
N HIS A 143 -0.25 28.59 -10.57
CA HIS A 143 0.52 29.30 -11.57
C HIS A 143 -0.35 29.84 -12.73
N ILE A 144 -1.37 29.08 -13.14
CA ILE A 144 -2.28 29.47 -14.22
C ILE A 144 -3.31 30.51 -13.74
N LEU A 145 -3.83 30.37 -12.51
CA LEU A 145 -4.92 31.18 -11.99
C LEU A 145 -4.48 32.50 -11.32
N LEU A 146 -3.31 32.52 -10.67
CA LEU A 146 -2.82 33.71 -9.96
C LEU A 146 -1.99 34.63 -10.85
N PRO A 147 -1.86 35.93 -10.50
CA PRO A 147 -0.93 36.84 -11.16
C PRO A 147 0.50 36.28 -11.16
N ARG A 148 1.26 36.55 -12.23
CA ARG A 148 2.63 36.04 -12.42
C ARG A 148 3.70 36.86 -11.68
N GLY A 149 3.31 37.59 -10.64
CA GLY A 149 4.24 38.31 -9.78
C GLY A 149 4.97 37.35 -8.83
N PRO A 150 6.22 37.65 -8.43
CA PRO A 150 7.03 36.72 -7.64
C PRO A 150 6.43 36.40 -6.27
N ILE A 151 5.74 37.36 -5.64
CA ILE A 151 5.12 37.19 -4.32
C ILE A 151 3.89 36.30 -4.42
N GLU A 152 3.02 36.56 -5.40
CA GLU A 152 1.80 35.79 -5.63
C GLU A 152 2.11 34.34 -5.99
N GLN A 153 3.15 34.12 -6.80
CA GLN A 153 3.61 32.78 -7.17
C GLN A 153 4.20 32.03 -5.96
N PHE A 154 4.98 32.71 -5.11
CA PHE A 154 5.51 32.11 -3.88
C PHE A 154 4.38 31.72 -2.91
N LEU A 155 3.39 32.60 -2.73
CA LEU A 155 2.22 32.32 -1.89
C LEU A 155 1.36 31.19 -2.48
N GLY A 156 1.14 31.21 -3.80
CA GLY A 156 0.41 30.17 -4.52
C GLY A 156 1.08 28.80 -4.40
N LEU A 157 2.39 28.73 -4.58
CA LEU A 157 3.17 27.49 -4.39
C LEU A 157 3.11 27.01 -2.93
N SER A 158 3.25 27.93 -1.97
CA SER A 158 3.19 27.59 -0.54
C SER A 158 1.82 27.02 -0.15
N LEU A 159 0.74 27.66 -0.62
CA LEU A 159 -0.63 27.20 -0.40
C LEU A 159 -0.87 25.83 -1.08
N ALA A 160 -0.38 25.65 -2.31
CA ALA A 160 -0.47 24.39 -3.02
C ALA A 160 0.23 23.26 -2.25
N ALA A 161 1.45 23.50 -1.76
CA ALA A 161 2.20 22.52 -0.98
C ALA A 161 1.48 22.14 0.32
N VAL A 162 1.04 23.13 1.13
CA VAL A 162 0.30 22.86 2.38
C VAL A 162 -0.98 22.09 2.11
N THR A 163 -1.75 22.49 1.10
CA THR A 163 -3.00 21.82 0.72
C THR A 163 -2.73 20.39 0.27
N ALA A 164 -1.71 20.17 -0.56
CA ALA A 164 -1.32 18.84 -0.99
C ALA A 164 -0.91 17.95 0.19
N THR A 165 -0.07 18.44 1.09
CA THR A 165 0.35 17.70 2.29
C THR A 165 -0.85 17.31 3.15
N GLN A 166 -1.83 18.19 3.32
CA GLN A 166 -3.04 17.89 4.10
C GLN A 166 -3.90 16.80 3.44
N LEU A 167 -4.01 16.79 2.11
CA LEU A 167 -4.82 15.82 1.37
C LEU A 167 -4.10 14.47 1.15
N THR A 168 -2.76 14.44 1.24
CA THR A 168 -1.94 13.28 0.87
C THR A 168 -2.29 12.01 1.66
N PRO A 169 -2.47 12.02 3.00
CA PRO A 169 -2.75 10.79 3.74
C PRO A 169 -4.05 10.11 3.28
N ASP A 170 -5.12 10.88 3.12
CA ASP A 170 -6.44 10.35 2.75
C ASP A 170 -6.46 9.89 1.29
N VAL A 171 -5.97 10.72 0.37
CA VAL A 171 -5.91 10.37 -1.06
C VAL A 171 -4.94 9.22 -1.28
N GLY A 172 -3.80 9.23 -0.58
CA GLY A 172 -2.79 8.17 -0.65
C GLY A 172 -3.34 6.82 -0.20
N SER A 173 -4.09 6.79 0.90
CA SER A 173 -4.79 5.57 1.36
C SER A 173 -5.78 5.03 0.32
N LEU A 174 -6.56 5.91 -0.31
CA LEU A 174 -7.50 5.53 -1.38
C LEU A 174 -6.77 4.99 -2.61
N VAL A 175 -5.70 5.66 -3.06
CA VAL A 175 -4.88 5.18 -4.19
C VAL A 175 -4.25 3.83 -3.86
N GLN A 176 -3.78 3.63 -2.63
CA GLN A 176 -3.28 2.33 -2.22
C GLN A 176 -4.35 1.26 -2.36
N ARG A 177 -5.49 1.45 -1.68
CA ARG A 177 -6.60 0.50 -1.62
C ARG A 177 -7.16 0.11 -2.98
N TYR A 178 -7.34 1.08 -3.88
CA TYR A 178 -8.06 0.85 -5.12
C TYR A 178 -7.17 0.69 -6.35
N LEU A 179 -5.95 1.22 -6.32
CA LEU A 179 -5.06 1.22 -7.48
C LEU A 179 -3.81 0.36 -7.27
N THR A 180 -3.09 0.51 -6.15
CA THR A 180 -1.78 -0.13 -6.00
C THR A 180 -1.80 -1.44 -5.24
N THR A 181 -2.89 -1.78 -4.55
CA THR A 181 -3.04 -3.04 -3.83
C THR A 181 -4.32 -3.80 -4.25
N SER A 182 -4.34 -5.11 -4.00
CA SER A 182 -5.48 -6.01 -4.20
C SER A 182 -5.37 -7.14 -3.17
N ILE A 183 -6.50 -7.69 -2.69
CA ILE A 183 -6.44 -8.77 -1.70
C ILE A 183 -5.88 -10.04 -2.36
N PRO A 184 -4.88 -10.70 -1.75
CA PRO A 184 -4.11 -11.77 -2.38
C PRO A 184 -4.84 -13.13 -2.41
N PHE A 185 -6.00 -13.20 -3.07
CA PHE A 185 -6.76 -14.44 -3.22
C PHE A 185 -6.11 -15.43 -4.19
N ASN A 186 -5.26 -14.94 -5.10
CA ASN A 186 -4.62 -15.73 -6.16
C ASN A 186 -3.11 -15.85 -5.96
N LEU A 187 -2.61 -15.68 -4.73
CA LEU A 187 -1.19 -15.86 -4.43
C LEU A 187 -0.93 -17.16 -3.67
N ALA A 188 0.16 -17.81 -4.06
CA ALA A 188 0.83 -18.83 -3.26
C ALA A 188 2.26 -18.39 -2.97
N ILE A 189 2.70 -18.56 -1.72
CA ILE A 189 4.09 -18.38 -1.33
C ILE A 189 4.90 -19.57 -1.83
N GLU A 190 5.99 -19.30 -2.54
CA GLU A 190 6.87 -20.34 -3.07
C GLU A 190 8.06 -20.57 -2.16
N ASP A 191 8.77 -19.50 -1.82
CA ASP A 191 10.00 -19.57 -1.03
C ASP A 191 10.24 -18.27 -0.26
N ILE A 192 11.06 -18.35 0.79
CA ILE A 192 11.53 -17.21 1.57
C ILE A 192 13.04 -17.38 1.75
N THR A 193 13.79 -16.55 1.03
CA THR A 193 15.25 -16.63 0.97
C THR A 193 15.91 -15.38 1.53
N ALA A 194 17.05 -15.56 2.20
CA ALA A 194 17.92 -14.44 2.54
C ALA A 194 18.67 -13.99 1.28
N THR A 195 18.76 -12.69 1.07
CA THR A 195 19.41 -12.09 -0.10
C THR A 195 20.11 -10.79 0.29
N SER A 196 20.76 -10.16 -0.67
CA SER A 196 21.34 -8.82 -0.53
C SER A 196 21.01 -7.99 -1.75
N ASP A 197 20.73 -6.71 -1.56
CA ASP A 197 20.58 -5.78 -2.68
C ASP A 197 21.92 -5.49 -3.38
N ILE A 198 21.86 -4.74 -4.48
CA ILE A 198 23.04 -4.32 -5.26
C ILE A 198 24.04 -3.45 -4.46
N TRP A 199 23.61 -2.90 -3.32
CA TRP A 199 24.43 -2.10 -2.40
C TRP A 199 24.92 -2.91 -1.20
N GLY A 200 24.70 -4.23 -1.19
CA GLY A 200 25.13 -5.14 -0.14
C GLY A 200 24.30 -5.09 1.14
N ARG A 201 23.12 -4.44 1.13
CA ARG A 201 22.22 -4.44 2.29
C ARG A 201 21.52 -5.78 2.39
N SER A 202 21.50 -6.35 3.59
CA SER A 202 20.76 -7.59 3.85
C SER A 202 19.27 -7.37 3.66
N ALA A 203 18.65 -8.32 2.95
CA ALA A 203 17.22 -8.35 2.69
C ALA A 203 16.73 -9.80 2.71
N TYR A 204 15.41 -9.96 2.72
CA TYR A 204 14.77 -11.24 2.51
C TYR A 204 13.82 -11.14 1.33
N PHE A 205 13.92 -12.08 0.39
CA PHE A 205 13.00 -12.15 -0.72
C PHE A 205 11.93 -13.21 -0.45
N VAL A 206 10.69 -12.77 -0.41
CA VAL A 206 9.50 -13.61 -0.32
C VAL A 206 8.99 -13.81 -1.74
N GLN A 207 9.25 -14.98 -2.30
CA GLN A 207 8.81 -15.34 -3.64
C GLN A 207 7.35 -15.77 -3.61
N ALA A 208 6.57 -15.21 -4.53
CA ALA A 208 5.16 -15.53 -4.69
C ALA A 208 4.85 -15.82 -6.15
N ARG A 209 3.86 -16.67 -6.38
CA ARG A 209 3.34 -16.93 -7.72
C ARG A 209 1.83 -16.86 -7.75
N TRP A 210 1.32 -16.71 -8.98
CA TRP A 210 -0.10 -16.87 -9.26
C TRP A 210 -0.58 -18.30 -8.93
N LYS A 211 -1.73 -18.39 -8.29
CA LYS A 211 -2.50 -19.61 -8.04
C LYS A 211 -3.90 -19.42 -8.59
N GLU A 212 -4.31 -20.36 -9.43
CA GLU A 212 -5.67 -20.46 -9.98
C GLU A 212 -6.71 -20.85 -8.92
#